data_AF-D4VLS9-F1
#
_entry.id   AF-D4VLS9-F1
#
_cell.length_a   1.000
_cell.length_b   1.000
_cell.length_c   1.000
_cell.angle_alpha   90.00
_cell.angle_beta   90.00
_cell.angle_gamma   90.00
#
_symmetry.space_group_name_H-M   'P 1'
#
loop_
_entity.id
_entity.type
_entity.pdbx_description
1 polymer ?
#
loop_
_entity_poly.entity_id
_entity_poly.type
_entity_poly.pdbx_seq_one_letter_code
_entity_poly.pdbx_strand_id
1 'polypeptide(L)' 'MFIPGTDKVKADELMAEVLKMQDEFVTRISHTEPGNVKGFYKKFRADFNAKVNEIIEAIGKLN' A
#
# COMPACT_ATOMS: atom_id res chain seq x y z
N MET A 1 -6.92 17.71 5.37
CA MET A 1 -7.09 17.69 6.85
C MET A 1 -5.70 17.90 7.43
N PHE A 2 -5.44 19.01 8.11
CA PHE A 2 -4.11 19.31 8.68
C PHE A 2 -4.10 18.87 10.15
N ILE A 3 -3.23 17.92 10.50
CA ILE A 3 -3.05 17.48 11.89
C ILE A 3 -1.90 18.32 12.48
N PRO A 4 -2.17 19.18 13.49
CA PRO A 4 -1.13 20.00 14.11
C PRO A 4 -0.07 19.11 14.76
N GLY A 5 1.22 19.34 14.48
CA GLY A 5 2.34 18.56 15.03
C GLY A 5 2.92 17.49 14.09
N THR A 6 2.23 17.16 12.99
CA THR A 6 2.72 16.19 12.01
C THR A 6 3.74 16.82 11.06
N ASP A 7 4.86 16.13 10.86
CA ASP A 7 5.85 16.47 9.85
C ASP A 7 5.23 16.37 8.44
N LYS A 8 4.93 17.54 7.86
CA LYS A 8 4.27 17.64 6.55
C LYS A 8 5.04 16.91 5.45
N VAL A 9 6.38 16.96 5.48
CA VAL A 9 7.21 16.35 4.44
C VAL A 9 7.05 14.84 4.49
N LYS A 10 7.13 14.24 5.68
CA LYS A 10 6.91 12.81 5.88
C LYS A 10 5.48 12.39 5.54
N ALA A 11 4.50 13.24 5.83
CA ALA A 11 3.11 12.96 5.49
C ALA A 11 2.87 12.95 3.96
N ASP A 12 3.50 13.88 3.23
CA ASP A 12 3.44 13.93 1.77
C ASP A 12 4.17 12.75 1.12
N GLU A 13 5.34 12.36 1.65
CA GLU A 13 6.07 11.15 1.23
C GLU A 13 5.23 9.88 1.43
N LEU A 14 4.62 9.73 2.61
CA LEU A 14 3.73 8.62 2.90
C LEU A 14 2.53 8.59 1.95
N MET A 15 1.92 9.73 1.65
CA MET A 15 0.82 9.81 0.70
C MET A 15 1.26 9.36 -0.71
N ALA A 16 2.48 9.73 -1.13
CA ALA A 16 3.02 9.26 -2.40
C ALA A 16 3.23 7.73 -2.42
N GLU A 17 3.64 7.12 -1.31
CA GLU A 17 3.75 5.66 -1.19
C GLU A 17 2.38 4.97 -1.26
N VAL A 18 1.36 5.54 -0.62
CA VAL A 18 -0.02 5.04 -0.69
C VAL A 18 -0.53 5.04 -2.14
N LEU A 19 -0.28 6.12 -2.88
CA LEU A 19 -0.67 6.23 -4.29
C LEU A 19 0.06 5.20 -5.17
N LYS A 20 1.37 4.99 -4.94
CA LYS A 20 2.14 3.97 -5.68
C LYS A 20 1.62 2.56 -5.41
N MET A 21 1.33 2.23 -4.15
CA MET A 21 0.71 0.95 -3.79
C MET A 21 -0.64 0.79 -4.49
N GLN A 22 -1.49 1.82 -4.47
CA GLN A 22 -2.77 1.75 -5.19
C GLN A 22 -2.57 1.41 -6.67
N ASP A 23 -1.70 2.14 -7.36
CA ASP A 23 -1.43 1.93 -8.80
C ASP A 23 -0.89 0.51 -9.08
N GLU A 24 0.05 0.04 -8.27
CA GLU A 24 0.64 -1.31 -8.39
C GLU A 24 -0.43 -2.40 -8.22
N PHE A 25 -1.21 -2.35 -7.15
CA PHE A 25 -2.17 -3.42 -6.84
C PHE A 25 -3.40 -3.38 -7.76
N VAL A 26 -3.84 -2.21 -8.21
CA VAL A 26 -4.92 -2.08 -9.20
C VAL A 26 -4.46 -2.58 -10.58
N THR A 27 -3.24 -2.26 -10.99
CA THR A 27 -2.67 -2.78 -12.24
C THR A 27 -2.48 -4.29 -12.16
N ARG A 28 -2.02 -4.80 -11.02
CA ARG A 28 -1.75 -6.23 -10.86
C ARG A 28 -3.04 -7.05 -10.80
N ILE A 29 -4.08 -6.61 -10.09
CA ILE A 29 -5.33 -7.39 -9.98
C ILE A 29 -6.04 -7.57 -11.34
N SER A 30 -5.89 -6.61 -12.25
CA SER A 30 -6.43 -6.70 -13.61
C SER A 30 -5.69 -7.70 -14.51
N HIS A 31 -4.50 -8.18 -14.09
CA HIS A 31 -3.67 -9.14 -14.83
C HIS A 31 -3.52 -10.46 -14.03
N THR A 32 -4.64 -11.14 -13.80
CA THR A 32 -4.65 -12.44 -13.11
C THR A 32 -3.86 -13.49 -13.91
N GLU A 33 -3.01 -14.27 -13.23
CA GLU A 33 -2.20 -15.34 -13.85
C GLU A 33 -3.08 -16.50 -14.38
N PRO A 34 -3.13 -16.72 -15.72
CA PRO A 34 -3.85 -17.84 -16.29
C PRO A 34 -3.23 -19.17 -15.85
N GLY A 35 -4.06 -20.15 -15.47
CA GLY A 35 -3.59 -21.46 -15.01
C GLY A 35 -3.21 -21.54 -13.53
N ASN A 36 -3.11 -20.41 -12.81
CA ASN A 36 -2.79 -20.39 -11.37
C ASN A 36 -3.60 -19.33 -10.59
N VAL A 37 -4.86 -19.11 -10.97
CA VAL A 37 -5.73 -18.07 -10.39
C VAL A 37 -5.76 -18.08 -8.85
N LYS A 38 -5.93 -19.26 -8.23
CA LYS A 38 -5.98 -19.39 -6.76
C LYS A 38 -4.65 -18.99 -6.09
N GLY A 39 -3.53 -19.43 -6.66
CA GLY A 39 -2.20 -19.09 -6.16
C GLY A 39 -1.91 -17.60 -6.30
N PHE A 40 -2.28 -17.03 -7.45
CA PHE A 40 -2.18 -15.61 -7.74
C PHE A 40 -2.89 -14.76 -6.68
N TYR A 41 -4.19 -15.01 -6.41
CA TYR A 41 -4.94 -14.22 -5.44
C TYR A 41 -4.45 -14.42 -4.00
N LYS A 42 -3.98 -15.62 -3.63
CA LYS A 42 -3.39 -15.88 -2.32
C LYS A 42 -2.11 -15.04 -2.13
N LYS A 43 -1.23 -15.02 -3.13
CA LYS A 43 0.00 -14.22 -3.10
C LYS A 43 -0.31 -12.71 -3.14
N PHE A 44 -1.21 -12.29 -4.03
CA PHE A 44 -1.66 -10.90 -4.14
C PHE A 44 -2.14 -10.35 -2.79
N ARG A 45 -3.00 -11.10 -2.08
CA ARG A 45 -3.49 -10.72 -0.75
C ARG A 45 -2.38 -10.64 0.29
N ALA A 46 -1.43 -11.59 0.27
CA ALA A 46 -0.31 -11.57 1.19
C ALA A 46 0.58 -10.33 0.98
N ASP A 47 0.92 -10.04 -0.28
CA ASP A 47 1.73 -8.87 -0.65
C ASP A 47 1.00 -7.56 -0.29
N PHE A 48 -0.30 -7.48 -0.56
CA PHE A 48 -1.12 -6.31 -0.23
C PHE A 48 -1.13 -6.05 1.28
N ASN A 49 -1.38 -7.09 2.09
CA ASN A 49 -1.39 -6.97 3.54
C ASN A 49 -0.01 -6.56 4.09
N ALA A 50 1.08 -7.07 3.51
CA ALA A 50 2.43 -6.65 3.92
C ALA A 50 2.63 -5.15 3.68
N LYS A 51 2.26 -4.65 2.50
CA LYS A 51 2.37 -3.23 2.16
C LYS A 51 1.45 -2.32 3.00
N VAL A 52 0.23 -2.78 3.29
CA VAL A 52 -0.68 -2.06 4.20
C VAL A 52 -0.09 -1.96 5.61
N ASN A 53 0.51 -3.04 6.13
CA ASN A 53 1.15 -3.01 7.45
C ASN A 53 2.32 -2.03 7.50
N GLU A 54 3.17 -2.00 6.47
CA GLU A 54 4.27 -1.03 6.36
C GLU A 54 3.77 0.42 6.44
N ILE A 55 2.67 0.73 5.73
CA ILE A 55 2.06 2.06 5.74
C ILE A 55 1.46 2.38 7.11
N ILE A 56 0.78 1.43 7.77
CA ILE A 56 0.25 1.63 9.12
C ILE A 56 1.38 1.93 10.11
N GLU A 57 2.50 1.22 10.02
CA GLU A 57 3.68 1.48 10.85
C GLU A 57 4.29 2.85 10.57
N ALA A 58 4.36 3.27 9.30
CA ALA A 58 4.85 4.60 8.92
C ALA A 58 3.92 5.71 9.44
N ILE A 59 2.59 5.51 9.40
CA ILE A 59 1.61 6.39 10.02
C ILE A 59 1.82 6.48 11.53
N GLY A 60 2.08 5.35 12.20
CA GLY A 60 2.37 5.34 13.64
C GLY A 60 3.60 6.16 14.03
N LYS A 61 4.56 6.32 13.11
CA LYS A 61 5.81 7.08 13.28
C LYS A 61 5.73 8.54 12.83
N LEU A 62 4.56 9.00 12.37
CA LEU A 62 4.33 10.40 11.94
C LEU A 62 4.07 11.38 13.10
N ASN A 63 3.92 10.85 14.32
CA ASN A 63 3.72 11.62 15.56
C ASN A 63 5.04 11.91 16.29
#